data_AF-A0A2X2YAV4-F1
#
_entry.id   AF-A0A2X2YAV4-F1
#
_cell.length_a   1.000
_cell.length_b   1.000
_cell.length_c   1.000
_cell.angle_alpha   90.00
_cell.angle_beta   90.00
_cell.angle_gamma   90.00
#
_symmetry.space_group_name_H-M   'P 1'
#
loop_
_entity.id
_entity.type
_entity.pdbx_description
1 polymer ?
#
loop_
_entity_poly.entity_id
_entity_poly.type
_entity_poly.pdbx_seq_one_letter_code
_entity_poly.pdbx_strand_id
1 'polypeptide(L)'
;MLMNTHILIAQNILRDVDVDFKISDKNFIYGNVKPDMVSKYKLKKHYLDESFDMIVNKIKKLASLSMYDFKKKFSVSRFSQELGVICHFICDFFCIPHSERWEFKHSMNKHVKYEKELASFAKTYTPSQDDFKIWGNMSVRFFLEEAHKLYRKRESYENDMQYAYFACRSIVKYISDCIARNTKAVYSEAIA
;
A
#
# COMPACT_ATOMS: atom_id res chain seq x y z
N MET A 1 -5.06 3.03 10.61
CA MET A 1 -5.10 1.71 11.28
C MET A 1 -4.08 1.73 12.40
N LEU A 2 -4.22 0.90 13.43
CA LEU A 2 -3.14 0.72 14.41
C LEU A 2 -1.90 0.08 13.75
N MET A 3 -0.73 0.46 14.25
CA MET A 3 0.59 -0.02 13.79
C MET A 3 0.68 -1.55 13.66
N ASN A 4 0.11 -2.31 14.59
CA ASN A 4 0.16 -3.78 14.55
C ASN A 4 -0.65 -4.35 13.37
N THR A 5 -1.74 -3.72 12.97
CA THR A 5 -2.53 -4.11 11.81
C THR A 5 -1.75 -3.84 10.53
N HIS A 6 -1.08 -2.69 10.43
CA HIS A 6 -0.17 -2.37 9.31
C HIS A 6 0.96 -3.40 9.18
N ILE A 7 1.59 -3.79 10.30
CA ILE A 7 2.64 -4.82 10.31
C ILE A 7 2.10 -6.17 9.83
N LEU A 8 0.92 -6.58 10.31
CA LEU A 8 0.31 -7.86 9.92
C LEU A 8 0.01 -7.91 8.42
N ILE A 9 -0.60 -6.85 7.87
CA ILE A 9 -0.86 -6.74 6.44
C ILE A 9 0.45 -6.78 5.65
N ALA A 10 1.48 -6.05 6.09
CA ALA A 10 2.79 -6.05 5.44
C ALA A 10 3.43 -7.45 5.42
N GLN A 11 3.33 -8.21 6.51
CA GLN A 11 3.84 -9.59 6.58
C GLN A 11 3.07 -10.53 5.63
N ASN A 12 1.75 -10.38 5.52
CA ASN A 12 0.97 -11.17 4.58
C ASN A 12 1.32 -10.83 3.13
N ILE A 13 1.52 -9.55 2.80
CA ILE A 13 1.97 -9.14 1.46
C ILE A 13 3.32 -9.74 1.10
N LEU A 14 4.30 -9.72 2.02
CA LEU A 14 5.63 -10.31 1.78
C LEU A 14 5.56 -11.83 1.55
N ARG A 15 4.56 -12.50 2.12
CA ARG A 15 4.34 -13.94 1.97
C ARG A 15 3.66 -14.28 0.65
N ASP A 16 2.70 -13.46 0.23
CA ASP A 16 1.74 -13.82 -0.81
C ASP A 16 2.05 -13.19 -2.17
N VAL A 17 2.88 -12.14 -2.23
CA VAL A 17 3.27 -11.51 -3.50
C VAL A 17 4.64 -12.00 -3.96
N ASP A 18 4.63 -12.75 -5.05
CA ASP A 18 5.86 -13.11 -5.76
C ASP A 18 6.38 -11.92 -6.58
N VAL A 19 7.67 -11.62 -6.43
CA VAL A 19 8.35 -10.51 -7.09
C VAL A 19 9.70 -10.95 -7.63
N ASP A 20 10.04 -10.51 -8.85
CA ASP A 20 11.27 -10.89 -9.54
C ASP A 20 12.55 -10.22 -8.97
N PHE A 21 12.41 -9.45 -7.88
CA PHE A 21 13.50 -8.70 -7.28
C PHE A 21 13.43 -8.75 -5.75
N LYS A 22 14.58 -8.54 -5.10
CA LYS A 22 14.66 -8.58 -3.64
C LYS A 22 13.90 -7.41 -3.00
N ILE A 23 12.92 -7.73 -2.16
CA ILE A 23 12.39 -6.82 -1.14
C ILE A 23 13.13 -7.08 0.18
N SER A 24 13.40 -6.03 0.95
CA SER A 24 13.94 -6.15 2.30
C SER A 24 12.80 -6.08 3.30
N ASP A 25 12.43 -7.22 3.88
CA ASP A 25 11.32 -7.37 4.83
C ASP A 25 11.35 -6.34 5.94
N LYS A 26 12.50 -6.21 6.61
CA LYS A 26 12.71 -5.22 7.68
C LYS A 26 12.40 -3.79 7.22
N ASN A 27 12.85 -3.42 6.02
CA ASN A 27 12.64 -2.07 5.50
C ASN A 27 11.22 -1.87 4.97
N PHE A 28 10.59 -2.91 4.42
CA PHE A 28 9.19 -2.87 4.00
C PHE A 28 8.24 -2.73 5.19
N ILE A 29 8.43 -3.54 6.23
CA ILE A 29 7.68 -3.45 7.49
C ILE A 29 7.92 -2.08 8.15
N TYR A 30 9.17 -1.63 8.21
CA TYR A 30 9.48 -0.29 8.71
C TYR A 30 8.77 0.81 7.89
N GLY A 31 8.74 0.69 6.56
CA GLY A 31 8.01 1.59 5.68
C GLY A 31 6.52 1.66 5.99
N ASN A 32 5.90 0.54 6.37
CA ASN A 32 4.47 0.46 6.72
C ASN A 32 4.12 1.12 8.06
N VAL A 33 5.10 1.38 8.93
CA VAL A 33 4.88 2.05 10.23
C VAL A 33 5.46 3.46 10.28
N LYS A 34 6.35 3.78 9.34
CA LYS A 34 7.08 5.05 9.27
C LYS A 34 6.18 6.29 9.23
N PRO A 35 5.04 6.32 8.51
CA PRO A 35 4.24 7.53 8.41
C PRO A 35 3.62 7.99 9.74
N ASP A 36 3.30 7.05 10.64
CA ASP A 36 2.80 7.36 12.00
C ASP A 36 3.89 7.93 12.92
N MET A 37 5.14 7.58 12.67
CA MET A 37 6.25 7.92 13.57
C MET A 37 6.96 9.21 13.15
N VAL A 38 7.03 9.51 11.86
CA VAL A 38 7.90 10.57 11.31
C VAL A 38 7.11 11.84 10.98
N SER A 39 7.53 12.98 11.54
CA SER A 39 6.87 14.29 11.41
C SER A 39 6.60 14.75 9.98
N LYS A 40 7.50 14.43 9.04
CA LYS A 40 7.33 14.70 7.60
C LYS A 40 6.03 14.11 7.03
N TYR A 41 5.57 12.99 7.57
CA TYR A 41 4.30 12.36 7.21
C TYR A 41 3.17 12.76 8.16
N LYS A 42 3.44 13.10 9.43
CA LYS A 42 2.41 13.63 10.36
C LYS A 42 1.76 14.93 9.88
N LEU A 43 2.49 15.77 9.15
CA LEU A 43 1.94 16.99 8.54
C LEU A 43 1.09 16.72 7.29
N LYS A 44 1.17 15.51 6.74
CA LYS A 44 0.32 15.05 5.63
C LYS A 44 -0.80 14.22 6.22
N LYS A 45 -2.03 14.69 6.09
CA LYS A 45 -3.16 13.93 6.63
C LYS A 45 -3.27 12.58 5.92
N HIS A 46 -3.59 11.52 6.66
CA HIS A 46 -3.68 10.14 6.13
C HIS A 46 -4.97 9.86 5.34
N TYR A 47 -5.67 10.92 4.94
CA TYR A 47 -6.89 10.86 4.14
C TYR A 47 -6.59 10.76 2.65
N LEU A 48 -7.53 10.11 1.95
CA LEU A 48 -7.48 9.99 0.50
C LEU A 48 -7.36 11.38 -0.16
N ASP A 49 -8.28 12.31 0.07
CA ASP A 49 -8.28 13.58 -0.67
C ASP A 49 -6.97 14.39 -0.48
N GLU A 50 -6.33 14.32 0.68
CA GLU A 50 -5.11 15.07 0.97
C GLU A 50 -3.81 14.35 0.55
N SER A 51 -3.79 13.02 0.52
CA SER A 51 -2.56 12.24 0.29
C SER A 51 -2.57 11.41 -0.99
N PHE A 52 -3.69 11.29 -1.69
CA PHE A 52 -3.85 10.40 -2.83
C PHE A 52 -2.89 10.74 -3.99
N ASP A 53 -2.75 12.01 -4.36
CA ASP A 53 -1.83 12.45 -5.41
C ASP A 53 -0.37 12.08 -5.09
N MET A 54 0.03 12.24 -3.83
CA MET A 54 1.35 11.83 -3.38
C MET A 54 1.55 10.33 -3.56
N ILE A 55 0.56 9.52 -3.19
CA ILE A 55 0.63 8.05 -3.29
C ILE A 55 0.66 7.61 -4.75
N VAL A 56 -0.22 8.14 -5.59
CA VAL A 56 -0.22 7.86 -7.04
C VAL A 56 1.14 8.22 -7.66
N ASN A 57 1.74 9.35 -7.29
CA ASN A 57 3.05 9.75 -7.79
C ASN A 57 4.20 8.86 -7.28
N LYS A 58 4.15 8.42 -6.02
CA LYS A 58 5.10 7.42 -5.49
C LYS A 58 4.99 6.10 -6.23
N ILE A 59 3.78 5.61 -6.49
CA ILE A 59 3.54 4.38 -7.25
C ILE A 59 4.11 4.52 -8.67
N LYS A 60 3.78 5.60 -9.39
CA LYS A 60 4.32 5.87 -10.73
C LYS A 60 5.85 5.89 -10.75
N LYS A 61 6.47 6.53 -9.75
CA LYS A 61 7.93 6.59 -9.62
C LYS A 61 8.57 5.22 -9.39
N LEU A 62 7.98 4.38 -8.54
CA LEU A 62 8.52 3.02 -8.32
C LEU A 62 8.29 2.13 -9.55
N ALA A 63 7.12 2.24 -10.19
CA ALA A 63 6.77 1.49 -11.40
C ALA A 63 7.61 1.88 -12.63
N SER A 64 8.22 3.06 -12.66
CA SER A 64 9.11 3.47 -13.75
C SER A 64 10.55 2.93 -13.63
N LEU A 65 10.87 2.23 -12.54
CA LEU A 65 12.22 1.68 -12.33
C LEU A 65 12.45 0.42 -13.17
N SER A 66 13.72 0.07 -13.34
CA SER A 66 14.19 -1.23 -13.81
C SER A 66 15.11 -1.86 -12.77
N MET A 67 15.43 -3.15 -12.91
CA MET A 67 16.38 -3.82 -12.00
C MET A 67 17.78 -3.19 -12.04
N TYR A 68 18.14 -2.52 -13.14
CA TYR A 68 19.42 -1.81 -13.26
C TYR A 68 19.49 -0.57 -12.36
N ASP A 69 18.35 0.08 -12.09
CA ASP A 69 18.28 1.25 -11.21
C ASP A 69 18.61 0.88 -9.75
N PHE A 70 18.33 -0.36 -9.35
CA PHE A 70 18.66 -0.83 -8.00
C PHE A 70 20.16 -0.88 -7.71
N LYS A 71 20.98 -1.04 -8.75
CA LYS A 71 22.45 -1.04 -8.63
C LYS A 71 23.05 0.37 -8.63
N LYS A 72 22.42 1.32 -9.32
CA LYS A 72 23.02 2.63 -9.64
C LYS A 72 22.43 3.81 -8.87
N LYS A 73 21.13 3.79 -8.55
CA LYS A 73 20.39 5.00 -8.14
C LYS A 73 19.48 4.81 -6.94
N PHE A 74 19.03 3.58 -6.68
CA PHE A 74 17.96 3.34 -5.72
C PHE A 74 18.16 2.06 -4.92
N SER A 75 18.67 2.14 -3.69
CA SER A 75 18.94 0.93 -2.91
C SER A 75 17.67 0.11 -2.63
N VAL A 76 17.82 -1.21 -2.55
CA VAL A 76 16.73 -2.15 -2.17
C VAL A 76 16.08 -1.74 -0.85
N SER A 77 16.88 -1.25 0.12
CA SER A 77 16.37 -0.72 1.38
C SER A 77 15.44 0.47 1.18
N ARG A 78 15.84 1.48 0.39
CA ARG A 78 15.03 2.65 0.09
C ARG A 78 13.75 2.27 -0.68
N PHE A 79 13.86 1.37 -1.64
CA PHE A 79 12.71 0.80 -2.35
C PHE A 79 11.70 0.17 -1.41
N SER A 80 12.17 -0.73 -0.55
CA SER A 80 11.32 -1.44 0.39
C SER A 80 10.60 -0.47 1.34
N GLN A 81 11.29 0.56 1.84
CA GLN A 81 10.65 1.59 2.68
C GLN A 81 9.60 2.40 1.93
N GLU A 82 9.88 2.85 0.69
CA GLU A 82 8.92 3.64 -0.10
C GLU A 82 7.70 2.80 -0.49
N LEU A 83 7.90 1.52 -0.82
CA LEU A 83 6.82 0.58 -1.06
C LEU A 83 5.96 0.37 0.20
N GLY A 84 6.59 0.24 1.38
CA GLY A 84 5.86 0.14 2.64
C GLY A 84 5.08 1.41 2.99
N VAL A 85 5.63 2.59 2.69
CA VAL A 85 4.89 3.86 2.85
C VAL A 85 3.66 3.90 1.95
N ILE A 86 3.75 3.39 0.72
CA ILE A 86 2.58 3.29 -0.17
C ILE A 86 1.51 2.40 0.47
N CYS A 87 1.88 1.20 0.94
CA CYS A 87 0.94 0.27 1.57
C CYS A 87 0.28 0.86 2.82
N HIS A 88 1.03 1.55 3.67
CA HIS A 88 0.47 2.23 4.85
C HIS A 88 -0.70 3.16 4.49
N PHE A 89 -0.48 4.10 3.56
CA PHE A 89 -1.54 5.04 3.18
C PHE A 89 -2.71 4.34 2.50
N ILE A 90 -2.45 3.31 1.68
CA ILE A 90 -3.53 2.50 1.09
C ILE A 90 -4.35 1.85 2.20
N CYS A 91 -3.73 1.20 3.18
CA CYS A 91 -4.44 0.63 4.32
C CYS A 91 -5.31 1.67 5.03
N ASP A 92 -4.79 2.88 5.26
CA ASP A 92 -5.58 3.93 5.91
C ASP A 92 -6.73 4.44 5.02
N PHE A 93 -6.57 4.52 3.70
CA PHE A 93 -7.69 4.85 2.82
C PHE A 93 -8.85 3.84 2.92
N PHE A 94 -8.55 2.58 3.24
CA PHE A 94 -9.52 1.49 3.38
C PHE A 94 -9.84 1.16 4.84
N CYS A 95 -9.72 2.13 5.75
CA CYS A 95 -10.03 1.98 7.16
C CYS A 95 -11.13 2.97 7.55
N ILE A 96 -12.22 2.52 8.19
CA ILE A 96 -13.41 3.37 8.41
C ILE A 96 -13.07 4.70 9.10
N PRO A 97 -12.32 4.72 10.22
CA PRO A 97 -12.01 5.97 10.91
C PRO A 97 -11.29 7.00 10.01
N HIS A 98 -10.51 6.52 9.04
CA HIS A 98 -9.78 7.36 8.10
C HIS A 98 -10.66 7.75 6.92
N SER A 99 -11.35 6.81 6.26
CA SER A 99 -12.30 7.11 5.17
C SER A 99 -13.35 8.15 5.59
N GLU A 100 -13.90 8.00 6.80
CA GLU A 100 -14.95 8.85 7.34
C GLU A 100 -14.43 10.04 8.17
N ARG A 101 -13.11 10.26 8.19
CA ARG A 101 -12.48 11.44 8.81
C ARG A 101 -12.78 11.62 10.31
N TRP A 102 -12.78 10.54 11.08
CA TRP A 102 -13.10 10.54 12.52
C TRP A 102 -12.07 11.27 13.41
N GLU A 103 -10.97 11.80 12.87
CA GLU A 103 -10.03 12.62 13.65
C GLU A 103 -10.50 14.07 13.82
N PHE A 104 -11.52 14.52 13.09
CA PHE A 104 -12.12 15.86 13.25
C PHE A 104 -13.36 15.81 14.16
N LYS A 105 -13.39 16.66 15.21
CA LYS A 105 -14.50 16.88 16.18
C LYS A 105 -14.89 15.66 17.04
N HIS A 106 -14.43 15.64 18.29
CA HIS A 106 -14.87 14.76 19.41
C HIS A 106 -14.87 13.22 19.19
N SER A 107 -14.46 12.73 18.02
CA SER A 107 -14.59 11.31 17.64
C SER A 107 -13.30 10.49 17.80
N MET A 108 -12.22 11.10 18.31
CA MET A 108 -10.93 10.41 18.50
C MET A 108 -11.04 9.17 19.41
N ASN A 109 -11.89 9.21 20.44
CA ASN A 109 -12.13 8.03 21.29
C ASN A 109 -12.77 6.88 20.50
N LYS A 110 -13.70 7.20 19.59
CA LYS A 110 -14.35 6.22 18.70
C LYS A 110 -13.34 5.65 17.70
N HIS A 111 -12.49 6.50 17.13
CA HIS A 111 -11.38 6.11 16.24
C HIS A 111 -10.48 5.08 16.91
N VAL A 112 -9.92 5.42 18.08
CA VAL A 112 -8.98 4.55 18.79
C VAL A 112 -9.64 3.23 19.21
N LYS A 113 -10.91 3.29 19.65
CA LYS A 113 -11.67 2.08 19.99
C LYS A 113 -11.85 1.18 18.76
N TYR A 114 -12.26 1.73 17.64
CA TYR A 114 -12.46 0.99 16.40
C TYR A 114 -11.16 0.32 15.94
N GLU A 115 -10.05 1.05 15.88
CA GLU A 115 -8.79 0.46 15.42
C GLU A 115 -8.26 -0.64 16.36
N LYS A 116 -8.55 -0.56 17.67
CA LYS A 116 -8.25 -1.65 18.63
C LYS A 116 -9.07 -2.91 18.34
N GLU A 117 -10.35 -2.74 18.06
CA GLU A 117 -11.25 -3.85 17.71
C GLU A 117 -10.86 -4.47 16.36
N LEU A 118 -10.58 -3.63 15.35
CA LEU A 118 -10.05 -4.06 14.06
C LEU A 118 -8.73 -4.83 14.23
N ALA A 119 -7.80 -4.35 15.06
CA ALA A 119 -6.55 -5.05 15.33
C ALA A 119 -6.75 -6.41 16.02
N SER A 120 -7.81 -6.57 16.81
CA SER A 120 -8.19 -7.87 17.40
C SER A 120 -8.74 -8.80 16.32
N PHE A 121 -9.67 -8.32 15.49
CA PHE A 121 -10.24 -9.07 14.37
C PHE A 121 -9.18 -9.51 13.36
N ALA A 122 -8.24 -8.63 13.03
CA ALA A 122 -7.19 -8.87 12.03
C ALA A 122 -6.34 -10.11 12.34
N LYS A 123 -6.11 -10.44 13.62
CA LYS A 123 -5.32 -11.61 14.04
C LYS A 123 -5.93 -12.95 13.61
N THR A 124 -7.24 -13.00 13.44
CA THR A 124 -7.98 -14.20 13.05
C THR A 124 -8.46 -14.15 11.60
N TYR A 125 -8.22 -13.03 10.91
CA TYR A 125 -8.65 -12.82 9.55
C TYR A 125 -7.62 -13.38 8.56
N THR A 126 -8.09 -14.23 7.65
CA THR A 126 -7.30 -14.72 6.52
C THR A 126 -7.82 -14.01 5.27
N PRO A 127 -7.01 -13.17 4.62
CA PRO A 127 -7.41 -12.51 3.39
C PRO A 127 -7.69 -13.53 2.27
N SER A 128 -8.68 -13.23 1.43
CA SER A 128 -8.83 -13.94 0.16
C SER A 128 -7.54 -13.80 -0.66
N GLN A 129 -7.16 -14.89 -1.32
CA GLN A 129 -6.03 -14.94 -2.26
C GLN A 129 -6.44 -14.53 -3.68
N ASP A 130 -7.67 -14.04 -3.86
CA ASP A 130 -8.11 -13.50 -5.15
C ASP A 130 -7.26 -12.29 -5.53
N ASP A 131 -6.58 -12.41 -6.67
CA ASP A 131 -5.84 -11.31 -7.29
C ASP A 131 -6.71 -10.62 -8.34
N PHE A 132 -6.80 -9.30 -8.30
CA PHE A 132 -7.07 -8.53 -9.52
C PHE A 132 -5.76 -8.03 -10.08
N LYS A 133 -5.51 -8.31 -11.36
CA LYS A 133 -4.42 -7.63 -12.06
C LYS A 133 -4.92 -6.27 -12.54
N ILE A 134 -4.10 -5.25 -12.36
CA ILE A 134 -4.30 -3.96 -13.00
C ILE A 134 -3.95 -4.16 -14.50
N TRP A 135 -4.95 -4.43 -15.33
CA TRP A 135 -4.78 -4.75 -16.77
C TRP A 135 -5.04 -3.54 -17.68
N GLY A 136 -4.42 -3.58 -18.86
CA GLY A 136 -4.74 -2.72 -20.00
C GLY A 136 -4.45 -1.24 -19.75
N ASN A 137 -5.39 -0.37 -20.12
CA ASN A 137 -5.26 1.09 -20.01
C ASN A 137 -5.73 1.63 -18.64
N MET A 138 -5.97 0.77 -17.65
CA MET A 138 -6.41 1.20 -16.32
C MET A 138 -5.28 1.94 -15.61
N SER A 139 -5.52 3.19 -15.22
CA SER A 139 -4.57 3.93 -14.39
C SER A 139 -4.65 3.49 -12.93
N VAL A 140 -3.52 3.52 -12.22
CA VAL A 140 -3.45 3.31 -10.76
C VAL A 140 -4.43 4.21 -9.99
N ARG A 141 -4.61 5.45 -10.45
CA ARG A 141 -5.58 6.39 -9.89
C ARG A 141 -6.99 5.82 -9.97
N PHE A 142 -7.42 5.49 -11.19
CA PHE A 142 -8.76 4.97 -11.42
C PHE A 142 -9.02 3.67 -10.64
N PHE A 143 -8.03 2.77 -10.60
CA PHE A 143 -8.10 1.54 -9.80
C PHE A 143 -8.39 1.82 -8.32
N LEU A 144 -7.60 2.69 -7.67
CA LEU A 144 -7.80 3.01 -6.26
C LEU A 144 -9.09 3.78 -5.99
N GLU A 145 -9.49 4.69 -6.89
CA GLU A 145 -10.75 5.44 -6.80
C GLU A 145 -11.97 4.50 -6.86
N GLU A 146 -12.00 3.58 -7.83
CA GLU A 146 -13.10 2.62 -7.96
C GLU A 146 -13.10 1.59 -6.82
N ALA A 147 -11.93 1.10 -6.39
CA ALA A 147 -11.83 0.23 -5.22
C ALA A 147 -12.38 0.94 -3.96
N HIS A 148 -12.01 2.21 -3.74
CA HIS A 148 -12.51 2.99 -2.61
C HIS A 148 -14.01 3.27 -2.68
N LYS A 149 -14.54 3.51 -3.89
CA LYS A 149 -15.99 3.65 -4.12
C LYS A 149 -16.76 2.37 -3.79
N LEU A 150 -16.21 1.20 -4.11
CA LEU A 150 -16.81 -0.08 -3.75
C LEU A 150 -16.69 -0.37 -2.24
N TYR A 151 -15.53 -0.08 -1.66
CA TYR A 151 -15.27 -0.18 -0.23
C TYR A 151 -16.33 0.54 0.61
N ARG A 152 -16.66 1.80 0.27
CA ARG A 152 -17.65 2.62 1.00
C ARG A 152 -19.09 2.08 0.97
N LYS A 153 -19.38 1.03 0.20
CA LYS A 153 -20.73 0.42 0.17
C LYS A 153 -21.03 -0.45 1.39
N ARG A 154 -20.00 -0.90 2.13
CA ARG A 154 -20.17 -1.79 3.30
C ARG A 154 -19.18 -1.41 4.40
N GLU A 155 -19.68 -1.11 5.58
CA GLU A 155 -18.84 -0.87 6.75
C GLU A 155 -18.68 -2.16 7.56
N SER A 156 -17.46 -2.70 7.64
CA SER A 156 -17.12 -3.80 8.55
C SER A 156 -15.61 -3.98 8.69
N TYR A 157 -15.17 -4.61 9.78
CA TYR A 157 -13.76 -4.99 9.96
C TYR A 157 -13.25 -5.93 8.85
N GLU A 158 -14.12 -6.84 8.39
CA GLU A 158 -13.84 -7.72 7.26
C GLU A 158 -13.59 -6.91 5.98
N ASN A 159 -14.44 -5.91 5.70
CA ASN A 159 -14.31 -5.08 4.51
C ASN A 159 -13.04 -4.22 4.55
N ASP A 160 -12.70 -3.65 5.71
CA ASP A 160 -11.44 -2.92 5.93
C ASP A 160 -10.23 -3.80 5.63
N MET A 161 -10.18 -4.99 6.24
CA MET A 161 -9.07 -5.91 6.03
C MET A 161 -9.00 -6.41 4.58
N GLN A 162 -10.15 -6.71 3.97
CA GLN A 162 -10.22 -7.20 2.59
C GLN A 162 -9.69 -6.16 1.61
N TYR A 163 -10.22 -4.92 1.64
CA TYR A 163 -9.82 -3.90 0.68
C TYR A 163 -8.41 -3.36 0.93
N ALA A 164 -8.00 -3.19 2.19
CA ALA A 164 -6.62 -2.79 2.51
C ALA A 164 -5.61 -3.80 1.97
N TYR A 165 -5.82 -5.09 2.23
CA TYR A 165 -4.95 -6.15 1.73
C TYR A 165 -5.02 -6.26 0.20
N PHE A 166 -6.22 -6.32 -0.37
CA PHE A 166 -6.46 -6.42 -1.81
C PHE A 166 -5.76 -5.30 -2.60
N ALA A 167 -5.95 -4.05 -2.18
CA ALA A 167 -5.39 -2.89 -2.87
C ALA A 167 -3.86 -2.85 -2.73
N CYS A 168 -3.32 -3.12 -1.53
CA CYS A 168 -1.88 -3.17 -1.34
C CYS A 168 -1.23 -4.25 -2.20
N ARG A 169 -1.77 -5.48 -2.17
CA ARG A 169 -1.27 -6.62 -2.93
C ARG A 169 -1.27 -6.31 -4.44
N SER A 170 -2.38 -5.78 -4.94
CA SER A 170 -2.52 -5.39 -6.35
C SER A 170 -1.49 -4.34 -6.77
N ILE A 171 -1.25 -3.32 -5.94
CA ILE A 171 -0.27 -2.26 -6.23
C ILE A 171 1.16 -2.78 -6.18
N VAL A 172 1.52 -3.62 -5.19
CA VAL A 172 2.85 -4.23 -5.12
C VAL A 172 3.11 -5.09 -6.34
N LYS A 173 2.14 -5.93 -6.74
CA LYS A 173 2.26 -6.76 -7.95
C LYS A 173 2.38 -5.92 -9.21
N TYR A 174 1.57 -4.87 -9.35
CA TYR A 174 1.65 -3.94 -10.49
C TYR A 174 3.02 -3.26 -10.62
N ILE A 175 3.58 -2.77 -9.50
CA ILE A 175 4.93 -2.16 -9.49
C ILE A 175 5.96 -3.20 -9.93
N SER A 176 5.86 -4.43 -9.41
CA SER A 176 6.75 -5.53 -9.78
C SER A 176 6.70 -5.85 -11.28
N ASP A 177 5.50 -6.00 -11.83
CA ASP A 177 5.29 -6.30 -13.24
C ASP A 177 5.82 -5.20 -14.16
N CYS A 178 5.67 -3.93 -13.75
CA CYS A 178 6.26 -2.81 -14.47
C CYS A 178 7.80 -2.86 -14.46
N ILE A 179 8.41 -3.13 -13.31
CA ILE A 179 9.88 -3.24 -13.20
C ILE A 179 10.42 -4.39 -14.06
N ALA A 180 9.76 -5.54 -14.04
CA ALA A 180 10.14 -6.68 -14.88
C ALA A 180 10.04 -6.33 -16.37
N ARG A 181 8.97 -5.67 -16.80
CA ARG A 181 8.78 -5.20 -18.18
C ARG A 181 9.85 -4.20 -18.61
N ASN A 182 10.11 -3.18 -17.80
CA ASN A 182 11.12 -2.15 -18.09
C ASN A 182 12.52 -2.75 -18.17
N THR A 183 12.82 -3.73 -17.32
CA THR A 183 14.10 -4.44 -17.33
C THR A 183 14.31 -5.20 -18.64
N LYS A 184 13.26 -5.88 -19.14
CA LYS A 184 13.29 -6.55 -20.45
C LYS A 184 13.50 -5.55 -21.59
N ALA A 185 12.81 -4.41 -21.57
CA ALA A 185 12.95 -3.38 -22.61
C ALA A 185 14.38 -2.81 -22.68
N VAL A 186 14.96 -2.44 -21.53
CA VAL A 186 16.35 -1.95 -21.45
C VAL A 186 17.35 -3.00 -21.94
N TYR A 187 17.12 -4.28 -21.62
CA TYR A 187 17.96 -5.36 -22.11
C TYR A 187 17.88 -5.53 -23.63
N SER A 188 16.66 -5.47 -24.20
CA SER A 188 16.46 -5.54 -25.65
C SER A 188 17.12 -4.37 -26.40
N GLU A 189 17.04 -3.15 -25.87
CA GLU A 189 17.72 -1.98 -26.43
C GLU A 189 19.24 -2.07 -26.37
N ALA A 190 19.80 -2.77 -25.38
CA ALA A 190 21.26 -2.89 -25.23
C ALA A 190 21.91 -3.91 -26.18
N ILE A 191 21.12 -4.75 -26.84
CA ILE A 191 21.58 -5.83 -27.73
C ILE A 191 21.16 -5.59 -29.19
N ALA A 192 20.26 -4.64 -29.44
CA ALA A 192 19.90 -4.13 -30.76
C ALA A 192 20.94 -3.14 -31.29
#